data_AF-A0A6B3I8A2-F1
#
_entry.id   AF-A0A6B3I8A2-F1
#
_cell.length_a   1.000
_cell.length_b   1.000
_cell.length_c   1.000
_cell.angle_alpha   90.00
_cell.angle_beta   90.00
_cell.angle_gamma   90.00
#
_symmetry.space_group_name_H-M   'P 1'
#
loop_
_entity.id
_entity.type
_entity.pdbx_description
1 polymer ?
#
loop_
_entity_poly.entity_id
_entity_poly.type
_entity_poly.pdbx_seq_one_letter_code
_entity_poly.pdbx_strand_id
1 'polypeptide(L)' 'MNHRYWPLHGLRIRTPRLELRLPDEALLDELASVGAGGVHAPDTMPFTVPWTDGEPDEVGRATYQHVL' A
#
# COMPACT_ATOMS: atom_id res chain seq x y z
N MET A 1 10.49 13.00 -11.93
CA MET A 1 10.30 12.66 -13.35
C MET A 1 9.09 13.41 -13.87
N ASN A 2 9.11 13.90 -15.12
CA ASN A 2 7.97 14.60 -15.70
C ASN A 2 7.01 13.56 -16.31
N HIS A 3 5.94 13.19 -15.58
CA HIS A 3 4.98 12.16 -16.01
C HIS A 3 3.98 12.73 -17.03
N ARG A 4 4.47 13.09 -18.23
CA ARG A 4 3.68 13.76 -19.28
C ARG A 4 2.37 13.06 -19.63
N TYR A 5 2.38 11.73 -19.65
CA TYR A 5 1.22 10.91 -20.02
C TYR A 5 0.45 10.36 -18.81
N TRP A 6 1.00 10.52 -17.60
CA TRP A 6 0.34 10.10 -16.35
C TRP A 6 0.59 11.11 -15.22
N PRO A 7 0.02 12.32 -15.33
CA PRO A 7 0.32 13.43 -14.43
C PRO A 7 -0.05 13.14 -12.97
N LEU A 8 -0.90 12.14 -12.71
CA LEU A 8 -1.26 11.72 -11.35
C LEU A 8 -0.07 11.26 -10.51
N HIS A 9 0.99 10.69 -11.10
CA HIS A 9 2.22 10.38 -10.33
C HIS A 9 2.95 11.64 -9.83
N GLY A 10 2.59 12.83 -10.34
CA GLY A 10 3.04 14.13 -9.84
C GLY A 10 2.18 14.71 -8.71
N LEU A 11 0.98 14.17 -8.44
CA LEU A 11 0.08 14.67 -7.40
C LEU A 11 0.68 14.45 -6.00
N ARG A 12 0.61 15.47 -5.16
CA ARG A 12 1.09 15.44 -3.76
C ARG A 12 0.11 16.15 -2.85
N ILE A 13 -0.38 15.47 -1.81
CA ILE A 13 -1.21 16.05 -0.75
C ILE A 13 -0.37 16.09 0.51
N ARG A 14 -0.20 17.26 1.12
CA ARG A 14 0.71 17.45 2.25
C ARG A 14 0.01 17.99 3.49
N THR A 15 0.43 17.47 4.63
CA THR A 15 0.16 17.99 5.97
C THR A 15 1.51 18.19 6.69
N PRO A 16 1.57 18.80 7.89
CA PRO A 16 2.85 19.01 8.57
C PRO A 16 3.68 17.75 8.87
N ARG A 17 3.05 16.55 8.88
CA ARG A 17 3.72 15.29 9.21
C ARG A 17 3.70 14.25 8.09
N LEU A 18 2.81 14.40 7.11
CA LEU A 18 2.54 13.37 6.12
C LEU A 18 2.43 13.95 4.71
N GLU A 19 2.91 13.18 3.74
CA GLU A 19 2.68 13.37 2.31
C GLU A 19 1.96 12.12 1.77
N LEU A 20 0.85 12.32 1.05
CA LEU A 20 0.21 11.27 0.26
C LEU A 20 0.57 11.47 -1.22
N ARG A 21 0.95 10.36 -1.87
CA ARG A 21 1.31 10.28 -3.29
C ARG A 21 0.96 8.91 -3.85
N LEU A 22 0.77 8.81 -5.17
CA LEU A 22 0.74 7.49 -5.81
C LEU A 22 2.11 6.82 -5.67
N PRO A 23 2.15 5.54 -5.26
CA PRO A 23 3.39 4.83 -5.09
C PRO A 23 4.01 4.47 -6.45
N ASP A 24 5.34 4.42 -6.48
CA ASP A 24 6.09 3.72 -7.51
C ASP A 24 6.35 2.27 -7.05
N GLU A 25 7.02 1.46 -7.86
CA GLU A 25 7.30 0.06 -7.53
C GLU A 25 8.05 -0.10 -6.20
N ALA A 26 9.00 0.80 -5.91
CA ALA A 26 9.77 0.77 -4.67
C ALA A 26 8.91 1.13 -3.46
N LEU A 27 8.06 2.17 -3.56
CA LEU A 27 7.15 2.50 -2.45
C LEU A 27 6.08 1.43 -2.24
N LEU A 28 5.64 0.74 -3.30
CA LEU A 28 4.76 -0.42 -3.17
C LEU A 28 5.45 -1.56 -2.41
N ASP A 29 6.76 -1.77 -2.60
CA ASP A 29 7.52 -2.82 -1.91
C ASP A 29 7.67 -2.50 -0.41
N GLU A 30 7.93 -1.24 -0.11
CA GLU A 30 7.91 -0.72 1.26
C GLU A 30 6.53 -0.89 1.91
N LEU A 31 5.44 -0.58 1.18
CA LEU A 31 4.08 -0.75 1.67
C LEU A 31 3.73 -2.24 1.90
N ALA A 32 4.14 -3.13 0.99
CA ALA A 32 3.96 -4.57 1.14
C ALA A 32 4.69 -5.11 2.38
N SER A 33 5.90 -4.63 2.64
CA SER A 33 6.66 -4.96 3.85
C SER A 33 5.94 -4.52 5.13
N VAL A 34 5.33 -3.34 5.11
CA VAL A 34 4.48 -2.87 6.23
C VAL A 34 3.24 -3.77 6.39
N GLY A 35 2.58 -4.14 5.30
CA GLY A 35 1.42 -5.05 5.33
C GLY A 35 1.78 -6.43 5.90
N ALA A 36 2.89 -7.01 5.46
CA ALA A 36 3.42 -8.28 5.94
C ALA A 36 3.78 -8.24 7.44
N GLY A 37 4.10 -7.05 7.97
CA GLY A 37 4.33 -6.83 9.40
C GLY A 37 3.07 -6.84 10.27
N GLY A 38 1.88 -6.91 9.67
CA GLY A 38 0.59 -6.94 10.35
C GLY A 38 -0.14 -5.60 10.31
N VAL A 39 -1.44 -5.65 9.99
CA VAL A 39 -2.29 -4.46 9.77
C VAL A 39 -3.31 -4.26 10.90
N HIS A 40 -3.77 -5.34 11.52
CA HIS A 40 -4.77 -5.35 12.59
C HIS A 40 -4.56 -6.58 13.49
N ALA A 41 -5.36 -6.70 14.57
CA ALA A 41 -5.32 -7.87 15.44
C ALA A 41 -5.78 -9.14 14.68
N PRO A 42 -5.18 -10.32 14.94
CA PRO A 42 -5.47 -11.54 14.16
C PRO A 42 -6.91 -12.05 14.27
N ASP A 43 -7.61 -11.74 15.36
CA ASP A 43 -9.01 -12.12 15.61
C ASP A 43 -10.02 -11.14 15.02
N THR A 44 -9.54 -10.12 14.29
CA THR A 44 -10.37 -9.11 13.62
C THR A 44 -10.22 -9.21 12.12
N MET A 45 -11.31 -8.97 11.37
CA MET A 45 -11.26 -8.80 9.92
C MET A 45 -12.04 -7.52 9.54
N PRO A 46 -11.35 -6.37 9.48
CA PRO A 46 -12.01 -5.09 9.23
C PRO A 46 -12.28 -4.83 7.74
N PHE A 47 -11.87 -5.73 6.85
CA PHE A 47 -11.98 -5.57 5.39
C PHE A 47 -13.02 -6.52 4.79
N THR A 48 -13.75 -6.04 3.78
CA THR A 48 -14.72 -6.85 3.02
C THR A 48 -14.03 -7.92 2.16
N VAL A 49 -12.80 -7.64 1.71
CA VAL A 49 -11.91 -8.60 1.05
C VAL A 49 -10.79 -8.93 2.02
N PRO A 50 -10.58 -10.20 2.39
CA PRO A 50 -9.61 -10.59 3.43
C PRO A 50 -8.17 -10.63 2.89
N TRP A 51 -7.68 -9.53 2.33
CA TRP A 51 -6.33 -9.46 1.75
C TRP A 51 -5.21 -9.49 2.82
N THR A 52 -5.54 -9.25 4.08
CA THR A 52 -4.65 -9.29 5.24
C THR A 52 -4.65 -10.62 5.99
N ASP A 53 -5.41 -11.61 5.53
CA ASP A 53 -5.47 -12.94 6.11
C ASP A 53 -4.49 -13.87 5.37
N GLY A 54 -3.49 -14.38 6.08
CA GLY A 54 -2.46 -15.25 5.51
C GLY A 54 -1.09 -15.07 6.15
N GLU A 55 -0.13 -15.84 5.67
CA GLU A 55 1.27 -15.71 6.08
C GLU A 55 1.87 -14.38 5.59
N PRO A 56 2.94 -13.86 6.23
CA PRO A 56 3.50 -12.54 5.89
C PRO A 56 3.80 -12.33 4.39
N ASP A 57 4.37 -13.32 3.71
CA ASP A 57 4.66 -13.25 2.28
C ASP A 57 3.38 -13.21 1.42
N GLU A 58 2.32 -13.86 1.88
CA GLU A 58 1.01 -13.85 1.21
C GLU A 58 0.35 -12.48 1.34
N VAL A 59 0.43 -11.86 2.53
CA VAL A 59 -0.06 -10.50 2.79
C VAL A 59 0.74 -9.46 2.01
N GLY A 60 2.07 -9.60 1.96
CA GLY A 60 2.93 -8.72 1.16
C GLY A 60 2.53 -8.75 -0.32
N ARG A 61 2.36 -9.95 -0.89
CA ARG A 61 1.86 -10.11 -2.26
C ARG A 61 0.43 -9.56 -2.43
N ALA A 62 -0.47 -9.83 -1.49
CA ALA A 62 -1.85 -9.38 -1.55
C ALA A 62 -1.97 -7.85 -1.49
N THR A 63 -1.05 -7.18 -0.78
CA THR A 63 -0.93 -5.71 -0.74
C THR A 63 -0.72 -5.16 -2.16
N TYR A 64 0.21 -5.74 -2.93
CA TYR A 64 0.41 -5.36 -4.33
C TYR A 64 -0.84 -5.59 -5.20
N GLN A 65 -1.54 -6.71 -4.99
CA GLN A 65 -2.67 -7.11 -5.82
C GLN A 65 -3.94 -6.29 -5.60
N HIS A 66 -4.11 -5.69 -4.41
CA HIS A 66 -5.32 -4.94 -4.06
C HIS A 66 -5.12 -3.41 -4.03
N VAL A 67 -3.87 -2.93 -4.12
CA VAL A 67 -3.55 -1.50 -4.25
C VAL A 67 -3.73 -1.00 -5.71
N LEU A 68 -3.99 -1.90 -6.66
CA LEU A 68 -4.19 -1.60 -8.09
C LEU A 68 -5.55 -2.07 -8.61
#